data_AF-A0A4U1ZDR0-F1
#
_entry.id   AF-A0A4U1ZDR0-F1
#
_cell.length_a   1.000
_cell.length_b   1.000
_cell.length_c   1.000
_cell.angle_alpha   90.00
_cell.angle_beta   90.00
_cell.angle_gamma   90.00
#
_symmetry.space_group_name_H-M   'P 1'
#
loop_
_entity.id
_entity.type
_entity.pdbx_description
1 polymer ?
#
loop_
_entity_poly.entity_id
_entity_poly.type
_entity_poly.pdbx_seq_one_letter_code
_entity_poly.pdbx_strand_id
1 'polypeptide(L)'
;MSLIKKKTEKPTEREALSSPGEIRAQFEAETKLKTQAIQKKHREKYLSDWKTEKHKIDGMSPNELGTYIELNESNAFDPRVGLHSMKINPHELAVIKLAMEITGARSSRELFVNHCKEVINNSK
;
A
#
# COMPACT_ATOMS: atom_id res chain seq x y z
N MET A 1 10.78 -57.36 -57.19
CA MET A 1 10.52 -55.92 -57.06
C MET A 1 9.49 -55.71 -55.95
N SER A 2 9.94 -55.52 -54.70
CA SER A 2 9.06 -55.35 -53.54
C SER A 2 8.92 -53.86 -53.20
N LEU A 3 7.70 -53.34 -53.25
CA LEU A 3 7.36 -51.96 -52.90
C LEU A 3 6.53 -51.96 -51.60
N ILE A 4 7.20 -52.14 -50.46
CA ILE A 4 6.59 -51.87 -49.15
C ILE A 4 7.15 -50.52 -48.68
N LYS A 5 6.38 -49.46 -48.91
CA LYS A 5 6.70 -48.12 -48.38
C LYS A 5 6.54 -48.14 -46.86
N LYS A 6 7.64 -47.91 -46.12
CA LYS A 6 7.64 -47.63 -44.68
C LYS A 6 6.74 -46.40 -44.42
N LYS A 7 5.68 -46.58 -43.63
CA LYS A 7 4.90 -45.45 -43.10
C LYS A 7 5.78 -44.70 -42.11
N THR A 8 6.03 -43.42 -42.39
CA THR A 8 6.62 -42.48 -41.43
C THR A 8 5.58 -42.17 -40.36
N GLU A 9 5.79 -42.67 -39.16
CA GLU A 9 5.07 -42.24 -37.97
C GLU A 9 5.39 -40.77 -37.72
N LYS A 10 4.40 -39.89 -37.89
CA LYS A 10 4.48 -38.54 -37.35
C LYS A 10 4.29 -38.66 -35.84
N PRO A 11 5.24 -38.23 -34.99
CA PRO A 11 4.98 -38.15 -33.57
C PRO A 11 3.90 -37.08 -33.38
N THR A 12 2.71 -37.53 -33.01
CA THR A 12 1.66 -36.63 -32.57
C THR A 12 2.02 -36.31 -31.13
N GLU A 13 2.73 -35.20 -30.90
CA GLU A 13 2.91 -34.67 -29.56
C GLU A 13 1.52 -34.38 -29.00
N ARG A 14 0.98 -35.32 -28.22
CA ARG A 14 -0.21 -35.09 -27.42
C ARG A 14 0.23 -34.17 -26.29
N GLU A 15 -0.25 -32.92 -26.31
CA GLU A 15 -0.16 -32.04 -25.14
C GLU A 15 -0.76 -32.78 -23.94
N ALA A 16 0.01 -32.88 -22.86
CA ALA A 16 -0.47 -33.48 -21.62
C ALA A 16 -1.66 -32.66 -21.11
N LEU A 17 -2.81 -33.31 -20.93
CA LEU A 17 -4.00 -32.68 -20.36
C LEU A 17 -3.72 -32.37 -18.89
N SER A 18 -3.53 -31.08 -18.58
CA SER A 18 -3.38 -30.59 -17.20
C SER A 18 -4.56 -31.04 -16.35
N SER A 19 -4.28 -31.54 -15.15
CA SER A 19 -5.33 -31.92 -14.19
C SER A 19 -6.13 -30.69 -13.74
N PRO A 20 -7.39 -30.86 -13.32
CA PRO A 20 -8.19 -29.76 -12.78
C PRO A 20 -7.53 -29.03 -11.60
N GLY A 21 -6.66 -29.71 -10.84
CA GLY A 21 -5.88 -29.11 -9.75
C GLY A 21 -4.75 -28.20 -10.27
N GLU A 22 -4.04 -28.61 -11.32
CA GLU A 22 -2.99 -27.80 -11.95
C GLU A 22 -3.55 -26.56 -12.64
N ILE A 23 -4.73 -26.66 -13.26
CA ILE A 23 -5.43 -25.51 -13.86
C ILE A 23 -5.81 -24.48 -12.79
N ARG A 24 -6.31 -24.93 -11.62
CA ARG A 24 -6.61 -24.04 -10.49
C ARG A 24 -5.36 -23.38 -9.92
N ALA A 25 -4.29 -24.15 -9.72
CA ALA A 25 -3.02 -23.62 -9.22
C ALA A 25 -2.41 -22.58 -10.17
N GLN A 26 -2.49 -22.80 -11.48
CA GLN A 26 -2.06 -21.82 -12.49
C GLN A 26 -2.90 -20.54 -12.42
N PHE A 27 -4.23 -20.66 -12.32
CA PHE A 27 -5.12 -19.51 -12.20
C PHE A 27 -4.89 -18.72 -10.90
N GLU A 28 -4.66 -19.40 -9.78
CA GLU A 28 -4.31 -18.77 -8.50
C GLU A 28 -2.94 -18.06 -8.56
N ALA A 29 -1.95 -18.66 -9.22
CA ALA A 29 -0.65 -18.03 -9.43
C ALA A 29 -0.77 -16.79 -10.32
N GLU A 30 -1.52 -16.86 -11.42
CA GLU A 30 -1.75 -15.72 -12.31
C GLU A 30 -2.49 -14.58 -11.61
N THR A 31 -3.54 -14.89 -10.84
CA THR A 31 -4.31 -13.88 -10.12
C THR A 31 -3.46 -13.21 -9.05
N LYS A 32 -2.66 -13.98 -8.30
CA LYS A 32 -1.70 -13.44 -7.33
C LYS A 32 -0.70 -12.49 -7.98
N LEU A 33 -0.14 -12.86 -9.13
CA LEU A 33 0.79 -12.00 -9.88
C LEU A 33 0.12 -10.71 -10.36
N LYS A 34 -1.12 -10.80 -10.89
CA LYS A 34 -1.91 -9.64 -11.32
C LYS A 34 -2.21 -8.70 -10.14
N THR A 35 -2.64 -9.24 -9.00
CA THR A 35 -2.91 -8.46 -7.79
C THR A 35 -1.65 -7.76 -7.26
N GLN A 36 -0.51 -8.46 -7.22
CA GLN A 36 0.76 -7.87 -6.81
C GLN A 36 1.20 -6.74 -7.74
N ALA A 37 1.06 -6.92 -9.05
CA ALA A 37 1.38 -5.89 -10.03
C ALA A 37 0.50 -4.64 -9.88
N ILE A 38 -0.81 -4.83 -9.66
CA ILE A 38 -1.76 -3.73 -9.39
C ILE A 38 -1.38 -3.01 -8.09
N GLN A 39 -1.16 -3.74 -7.00
CA GLN A 39 -0.77 -3.14 -5.72
C GLN A 39 0.53 -2.35 -5.82
N LYS A 40 1.53 -2.88 -6.53
CA LYS A 40 2.80 -2.18 -6.79
C LYS A 40 2.55 -0.88 -7.56
N LYS A 41 1.78 -0.94 -8.65
CA LYS A 41 1.45 0.24 -9.46
C LYS A 41 0.69 1.30 -8.67
N HIS A 42 -0.30 0.90 -7.86
CA HIS A 42 -1.02 1.82 -6.99
C HIS A 42 -0.09 2.44 -5.95
N ARG A 43 0.76 1.65 -5.28
CA ARG A 43 1.73 2.16 -4.31
C ARG A 43 2.70 3.15 -4.94
N GLU A 44 3.21 2.87 -6.14
CA GLU A 44 4.11 3.76 -6.87
C GLU A 44 3.43 5.09 -7.21
N LYS A 45 2.18 5.05 -7.70
CA LYS A 45 1.39 6.25 -7.99
C LYS A 45 1.22 7.10 -6.74
N TYR A 46 0.63 6.54 -5.69
CA TYR A 46 0.37 7.29 -4.46
C TYR A 46 1.66 7.79 -3.81
N LEU A 47 2.75 7.02 -3.86
CA LEU A 47 4.04 7.45 -3.31
C LEU A 47 4.60 8.66 -4.06
N SER A 48 4.42 8.71 -5.39
CA SER A 48 4.78 9.88 -6.19
C SER A 48 3.95 11.10 -5.80
N ASP A 49 2.61 10.93 -5.70
CA ASP A 49 1.70 12.00 -5.29
C ASP A 49 2.08 12.52 -3.90
N TRP A 50 2.36 11.62 -2.94
CA TRP A 50 2.82 11.99 -1.60
C TRP A 50 4.13 12.77 -1.60
N LYS A 51 5.13 12.37 -2.41
CA LYS A 51 6.41 13.10 -2.49
C LYS A 51 6.20 14.52 -3.00
N THR A 52 5.35 14.68 -4.02
CA THR A 52 4.98 15.99 -4.57
C THR A 52 4.28 16.85 -3.52
N GLU A 53 3.27 16.31 -2.84
CA GLU A 53 2.54 17.03 -1.80
C GLU A 53 3.45 17.40 -0.61
N LYS A 54 4.30 16.48 -0.17
CA LYS A 54 5.28 16.74 0.89
C LYS A 54 6.17 17.93 0.52
N HIS A 55 6.70 17.96 -0.70
CA HIS A 55 7.57 19.05 -1.14
C HIS A 55 6.86 20.41 -1.12
N LYS A 56 5.57 20.45 -1.49
CA LYS A 56 4.75 21.67 -1.36
C LYS A 56 4.59 22.07 0.11
N ILE A 57 4.17 21.12 0.96
CA ILE A 57 3.92 21.35 2.39
C ILE A 57 5.18 21.84 3.11
N ASP A 58 6.35 21.27 2.80
CA ASP A 58 7.63 21.66 3.41
C ASP A 58 7.97 23.15 3.15
N GLY A 59 7.42 23.75 2.09
CA GLY A 59 7.66 25.15 1.71
C GLY A 59 6.58 26.14 2.18
N MET A 60 5.50 25.68 2.82
CA MET A 60 4.39 26.53 3.24
C MET A 60 4.65 27.26 4.55
N SER A 61 4.17 28.50 4.65
CA SER A 61 4.08 29.25 5.90
C SER A 61 2.94 28.73 6.80
N PRO A 62 2.93 29.08 8.09
CA PRO A 62 1.86 28.65 9.01
C PRO A 62 0.43 29.00 8.54
N ASN A 63 0.23 30.16 7.92
CA ASN A 63 -1.08 30.58 7.42
C ASN A 63 -1.52 29.75 6.20
N GLU A 64 -0.57 29.44 5.31
CA GLU A 64 -0.81 28.58 4.15
C GLU A 64 -1.11 27.14 4.59
N LEU A 65 -0.41 26.63 5.60
CA LEU A 65 -0.69 25.33 6.20
C LEU A 65 -2.09 25.27 6.81
N GLY A 66 -2.52 26.32 7.51
CA GLY A 66 -3.89 26.41 8.04
C GLY A 66 -4.94 26.28 6.94
N THR A 67 -4.78 27.09 5.88
CA THR A 67 -5.67 27.03 4.69
C THR A 67 -5.63 25.65 4.02
N TYR A 68 -4.45 25.05 3.89
CA TYR A 68 -4.27 23.74 3.27
C TYR A 68 -5.01 22.64 4.04
N ILE A 69 -4.94 22.66 5.38
CA ILE A 69 -5.62 21.68 6.24
C ILE A 69 -7.14 21.76 6.05
N GLU A 70 -7.70 22.96 6.03
CA GLU A 70 -9.15 23.19 5.89
C GLU A 70 -9.64 22.76 4.50
N LEU A 71 -8.90 23.08 3.44
CA LEU A 71 -9.27 22.71 2.06
C LEU A 71 -9.17 21.21 1.77
N ASN A 72 -8.34 20.48 2.53
CA ASN A 72 -8.07 19.05 2.28
C ASN A 72 -8.67 18.13 3.35
N GLU A 73 -9.61 18.61 4.18
CA GLU A 73 -10.23 17.78 5.21
C GLU A 73 -10.97 16.56 4.62
N SER A 74 -11.60 16.73 3.46
CA SER A 74 -12.29 15.65 2.72
C SER A 74 -11.35 14.53 2.28
N ASN A 75 -10.05 14.80 2.15
CA ASN A 75 -9.02 13.86 1.73
C ASN A 75 -8.43 13.05 2.91
N ALA A 76 -8.98 13.19 4.12
CA ALA A 76 -8.45 12.49 5.31
C ALA A 76 -8.46 10.96 5.22
N PHE A 77 -9.24 10.40 4.29
CA PHE A 77 -9.36 8.96 4.04
C PHE A 77 -8.46 8.45 2.90
N ASP A 78 -7.66 9.32 2.29
CA ASP A 78 -6.78 8.94 1.19
C ASP A 78 -5.77 7.85 1.60
N PRO A 79 -5.32 7.03 0.63
CA PRO A 79 -4.34 5.98 0.88
C PRO A 79 -3.06 6.52 1.54
N ARG A 80 -2.77 6.00 2.73
CA ARG A 80 -1.60 6.40 3.52
C ARG A 80 -0.36 5.70 3.01
N VAL A 81 0.49 6.45 2.31
CA VAL A 81 1.73 5.91 1.70
C VAL A 81 3.01 6.59 2.18
N GLY A 82 2.89 7.76 2.83
CA GLY A 82 4.00 8.44 3.46
C GLY A 82 4.50 7.74 4.71
N LEU A 83 5.77 7.93 5.03
CA LEU A 83 6.39 7.43 6.25
C LEU A 83 6.90 8.60 7.10
N HIS A 84 6.38 8.71 8.32
CA HIS A 84 6.93 9.56 9.38
C HIS A 84 7.35 8.64 10.54
N SER A 85 8.65 8.57 10.83
CA SER A 85 9.21 7.66 11.82
C SER A 85 9.95 8.44 12.90
N MET A 86 9.70 8.10 14.16
CA MET A 86 10.42 8.64 15.32
C MET A 86 11.17 7.50 16.02
N LYS A 87 12.40 7.77 16.45
CA LYS A 87 13.13 6.87 17.35
C LYS A 87 12.65 7.14 18.76
N ILE A 88 12.28 6.10 19.49
CA ILE A 88 11.79 6.19 20.86
C ILE A 88 12.47 5.17 21.75
N ASN A 89 12.62 5.50 23.02
CA ASN A 89 13.13 4.63 24.06
C ASN A 89 11.98 3.88 24.78
N PRO A 90 12.27 2.92 25.67
CA PRO A 90 11.24 2.15 26.38
C PRO A 90 10.30 2.99 27.25
N HIS A 91 10.81 4.07 27.87
CA HIS A 91 9.99 4.95 28.70
C HIS A 91 8.96 5.71 27.86
N GLU A 92 9.40 6.29 26.73
CA GLU A 92 8.54 7.01 25.78
C GLU A 92 7.47 6.07 25.19
N LEU A 93 7.83 4.82 24.89
CA LEU A 93 6.86 3.82 24.45
C LEU A 93 5.78 3.57 25.52
N ALA A 94 6.16 3.46 26.80
CA ALA A 94 5.21 3.26 27.90
C ALA A 94 4.26 4.46 28.04
N VAL A 95 4.77 5.68 27.93
CA VAL A 95 3.97 6.92 27.94
C VAL A 95 2.95 6.92 26.80
N ILE A 96 3.41 6.63 25.57
CA ILE A 96 2.53 6.57 24.39
C ILE A 96 1.44 5.52 24.58
N LYS A 97 1.79 4.34 25.11
CA LYS A 97 0.83 3.26 25.36
C LYS A 97 -0.23 3.67 26.38
N LEU A 98 0.17 4.24 27.52
CA LEU A 98 -0.80 4.70 28.52
C LEU A 98 -1.73 5.79 27.97
N ALA A 99 -1.17 6.75 27.21
CA ALA A 99 -1.96 7.81 26.59
C ALA A 99 -2.99 7.26 25.58
N MET A 100 -2.62 6.24 24.79
CA MET A 100 -3.55 5.56 23.89
C MET A 100 -4.72 4.91 24.64
N GLU A 101 -4.45 4.23 25.76
CA GLU A 101 -5.50 3.62 26.59
C GLU A 101 -6.45 4.66 27.19
N ILE A 102 -5.91 5.77 27.72
CA ILE A 102 -6.71 6.85 28.31
C ILE A 102 -7.61 7.53 27.27
N THR A 103 -7.08 7.80 26.08
CA THR A 103 -7.78 8.53 25.02
C THR A 103 -8.65 7.63 24.14
N GLY A 104 -8.49 6.31 24.21
CA GLY A 104 -9.13 5.36 23.31
C GLY A 104 -8.60 5.40 21.87
N ALA A 105 -7.38 5.92 21.65
CA ALA A 105 -6.79 6.00 20.32
C ALA A 105 -6.40 4.61 19.79
N ARG A 106 -6.75 4.29 18.54
CA ARG A 106 -6.48 2.97 17.93
C ARG A 106 -5.02 2.80 17.51
N SER A 107 -4.28 3.90 17.40
CA SER A 107 -2.87 3.89 17.00
C SER A 107 -2.13 5.11 17.54
N SER A 108 -0.81 5.00 17.72
CA SER A 108 0.05 6.13 18.10
C SER A 108 -0.01 7.28 17.10
N ARG A 109 -0.22 6.98 15.80
CA ARG A 109 -0.47 7.98 14.76
C ARG A 109 -1.75 8.78 15.03
N GLU A 110 -2.84 8.09 15.34
CA GLU A 110 -4.13 8.75 15.64
C GLU A 110 -4.01 9.65 16.86
N LEU A 111 -3.37 9.15 17.93
CA LEU A 111 -3.04 9.94 19.10
C LEU A 111 -2.22 11.20 18.73
N PHE A 112 -1.14 11.02 17.97
CA PHE A 112 -0.25 12.12 17.59
C PHE A 112 -0.96 13.18 16.74
N VAL A 113 -1.71 12.77 15.70
CA VAL A 113 -2.45 13.70 14.84
C VAL A 113 -3.52 14.46 15.62
N ASN A 114 -4.24 13.79 16.52
CA ASN A 114 -5.23 14.44 17.38
C ASN A 114 -4.57 15.48 18.30
N HIS A 115 -3.46 15.12 18.93
CA HIS A 115 -2.70 16.05 19.76
C HIS A 115 -2.22 17.28 18.97
N CYS A 116 -1.71 17.09 17.74
CA CYS A 116 -1.34 18.21 16.88
C CYS A 116 -2.55 19.12 16.56
N LYS A 117 -3.72 18.54 16.28
CA LYS A 117 -4.95 19.32 16.05
C LYS A 117 -5.37 20.11 17.29
N GLU A 118 -5.27 19.52 18.47
CA GLU A 118 -5.55 20.20 19.75
C GLU A 118 -4.61 21.40 19.96
N VAL A 119 -3.31 21.23 19.72
CA VAL A 119 -2.32 22.33 19.81
C VAL A 119 -2.67 23.45 18.84
N ILE A 120 -3.03 23.13 17.59
CA ILE A 120 -3.44 24.13 16.59
C ILE A 120 -4.69 24.88 17.06
N ASN A 121 -5.70 24.17 17.58
CA ASN A 121 -6.95 24.76 18.03
C ASN A 121 -6.77 25.63 19.27
N ASN A 122 -5.88 25.26 20.19
CA ASN A 122 -5.59 26.01 21.41
C ASN A 122 -4.65 27.20 21.19
N SER A 123 -4.01 27.29 20.02
CA SER A 123 -3.12 28.39 19.64
C SER A 123 -3.83 29.50 18.84
N LYS A 124 -5.10 29.31 18.51
CA LYS A 124 -5.98 30.31 17.90
C LYS A 124 -6.65 31.15 18.98
#